data_AF-A0A250DL27-F1
#
_entry.id   AF-A0A250DL27-F1
#
_cell.length_a   1.000
_cell.length_b   1.000
_cell.length_c   1.000
_cell.angle_alpha   90.00
_cell.angle_beta   90.00
_cell.angle_gamma   90.00
#
_symmetry.space_group_name_H-M   'P 1'
#
loop_
_entity.id
_entity.type
_entity.pdbx_description
1 polymer ?
#
loop_
_entity_poly.entity_id
_entity_poly.type
_entity_poly.pdbx_seq_one_letter_code
_entity_poly.pdbx_strand_id
1 'polypeptide(L)'
;MQAVLQLLLWLVLAAPFAHAATPPGTTDVDWAEASLEPDGLPLQVRQVALPFRWDHEFPGRGGKASYRIVLPPDAARADDAQALLMSGLGNQAAVWFNGALVANYGVLGDPAYDAGKANLLIPLAAALRRGDGQPQELLIQATMQRQRGGGLASVLYGPEASLAPLHRSQQNWRNTSAIVYAVSLLLMGGLAAGLWLRQRDALYGCFALAALSGVARNLDRVLTEGPVPWPLWGAVVAVCYACHIGLIARFVLLVLDRNPPWLVRSIYGALALSVVLACASFAFALPALWTTGLAILQVTSTICLPYVVHGALVARRRIAGVLMAAGTLAILAGAHDLLLVRMGLFGGAYYTLTSHAIFFFVMILAGLVVERYSRTVADYRSLNANLAARVAEREEQLRGAFETVRKQQEEQAVLLERQRIMREIHDGVGSQLVGLLNVVNQPAPDRDVVEEHVKLALDEMRMAVDSLQPMHDDLTTVLATLRYRLQPRLDAAGIELVWDVALIPTLAPFAAQAALQLQRILLEAFTNVLKHAGATRIVMHVGWHGEQTPPLVRIVLTDNGRGLPANERPGGHGLANMRSRAQAIGARLQIERADAQAGGTRVSLDWPCALP
;
A
#
# COMPACT_ATOMS: atom_id res chain seq x y z
N MET A 1 -13.61 14.02 27.73
CA MET A 1 -12.77 15.23 27.60
C MET A 1 -12.54 15.90 28.95
N GLN A 2 -13.58 16.29 29.70
CA GLN A 2 -13.43 16.84 31.07
C GLN A 2 -12.73 15.89 32.05
N ALA A 3 -13.07 14.59 32.06
CA ALA A 3 -12.41 13.61 32.93
C ALA A 3 -10.89 13.46 32.64
N VAL A 4 -10.49 13.52 31.36
CA VAL A 4 -9.07 13.48 30.96
C VAL A 4 -8.37 14.77 31.38
N LEU A 5 -9.00 15.93 31.22
CA LEU A 5 -8.43 17.21 31.64
C LEU A 5 -8.28 17.28 33.16
N GLN A 6 -9.27 16.78 33.91
CA GLN A 6 -9.23 16.68 35.38
C GLN A 6 -8.17 15.69 35.84
N LEU A 7 -8.01 14.54 35.18
CA LEU A 7 -6.95 13.57 35.46
C LEU A 7 -5.56 14.16 35.19
N LEU A 8 -5.39 14.88 34.07
CA LEU A 8 -4.14 15.57 33.72
C LEU A 8 -3.79 16.66 34.74
N LEU A 9 -4.77 17.48 35.10
CA LEU A 9 -4.61 18.53 36.08
C LEU A 9 -4.32 17.94 37.46
N TRP A 10 -5.04 16.89 37.86
CA TRP A 10 -4.84 16.21 39.14
C TRP A 10 -3.48 15.50 39.19
N LEU A 11 -2.99 14.84 38.14
CA LEU A 11 -1.68 14.16 38.16
C LEU A 11 -0.51 15.13 38.10
N VAL A 12 -0.62 16.26 37.39
CA VAL A 12 0.41 17.32 37.38
C VAL A 12 0.39 18.10 38.71
N LEU A 13 -0.78 18.31 39.31
CA LEU A 13 -0.93 19.01 40.59
C LEU A 13 -0.80 18.11 41.82
N ALA A 14 -0.93 16.78 41.71
CA ALA A 14 -0.76 15.83 42.83
C ALA A 14 0.71 15.37 42.98
N ALA A 15 1.51 15.46 41.91
CA ALA A 15 2.95 15.21 41.93
C ALA A 15 3.73 16.01 43.01
N PRO A 16 3.39 17.28 43.34
CA PRO A 16 4.06 18.05 44.37
C PRO A 16 3.58 17.76 45.81
N PHE A 17 2.42 17.12 46.01
CA PHE A 17 1.83 16.93 47.36
C PHE A 17 2.47 15.80 48.18
N ALA A 18 3.57 15.21 47.71
CA ALA A 18 4.40 14.29 48.49
C ALA A 18 5.51 15.01 49.29
N HIS A 19 5.50 16.35 49.40
CA HIS A 19 6.03 17.01 50.61
C HIS A 19 5.01 16.80 51.73
N ALA A 20 4.96 15.56 52.23
CA ALA A 20 4.29 15.28 53.48
C ALA A 20 4.89 16.20 54.56
N ALA A 21 4.05 16.71 55.45
CA ALA A 21 4.53 17.27 56.71
C ALA A 21 5.58 16.32 57.31
N THR A 22 6.65 16.88 57.89
CA THR A 22 7.69 16.10 58.56
C THR A 22 7.04 15.02 59.42
N PRO A 23 7.30 13.72 59.17
CA PRO A 23 6.61 12.67 59.89
C PRO A 23 6.77 12.87 61.40
N PRO A 24 5.73 12.60 62.21
CA PRO A 24 5.83 12.77 63.65
C PRO A 24 7.01 11.96 64.21
N GLY A 25 7.79 12.60 65.09
CA GLY A 25 9.01 12.00 65.66
C GLY A 25 10.24 12.06 64.76
N THR A 26 10.20 12.79 63.65
CA THR A 26 11.38 13.06 62.82
C THR A 26 11.90 14.49 63.01
N THR A 27 13.21 14.66 62.92
CA THR A 27 13.89 15.94 62.90
C THR A 27 14.36 16.22 61.47
N ASP A 28 13.99 17.39 60.95
CA ASP A 28 14.57 17.93 59.71
C ASP A 28 15.75 18.82 60.06
N VAL A 29 16.84 18.67 59.30
CA VAL A 29 18.07 19.42 59.55
C VAL A 29 18.09 20.64 58.65
N ASP A 30 18.03 21.82 59.25
CA ASP A 30 17.98 23.09 58.53
C ASP A 30 19.36 23.67 58.17
N TRP A 31 20.44 23.17 58.80
CA TRP A 31 21.80 23.70 58.58
C TRP A 31 22.88 22.64 58.83
N ALA A 32 24.06 22.85 58.24
CA ALA A 32 25.24 22.03 58.44
C ALA A 32 26.51 22.90 58.52
N GLU A 33 27.51 22.47 59.30
CA GLU A 33 28.87 23.00 59.16
C GLU A 33 29.53 22.36 57.95
N ALA A 34 29.78 23.14 56.91
CA ALA A 34 30.32 22.64 55.66
C ALA A 34 31.77 23.09 55.44
N SER A 35 32.61 22.13 55.05
CA SER A 35 33.92 22.36 54.44
C SER A 35 33.78 22.12 52.94
N LEU A 36 33.85 23.20 52.16
CA LEU A 36 33.61 23.23 50.72
C LEU A 36 34.95 23.46 50.01
N GLU A 37 35.35 22.54 49.14
CA GLU A 37 36.59 22.57 48.37
C GLU A 37 36.26 22.57 46.87
N PRO A 38 35.93 23.73 46.27
CA PRO A 38 35.61 23.80 44.85
C PRO A 38 36.88 23.75 44.00
N ASP A 39 36.81 23.06 42.87
CA ASP A 39 37.94 22.95 41.94
C ASP A 39 38.45 24.35 41.54
N GLY A 40 39.72 24.62 41.82
CA GLY A 40 40.37 25.90 41.49
C GLY A 40 40.01 27.07 42.41
N LEU A 41 39.35 26.82 43.54
CA LEU A 41 39.10 27.80 44.60
C LEU A 41 39.69 27.33 45.94
N PRO A 42 39.99 28.25 46.88
CA PRO A 42 40.44 27.86 48.21
C PRO A 42 39.32 27.16 48.99
N LEU A 43 39.72 26.30 49.94
CA LEU A 43 38.83 25.66 50.91
C LEU A 43 38.05 26.73 51.69
N GLN A 44 36.73 26.57 51.75
CA GLN A 44 35.84 27.43 52.53
C GLN A 44 35.17 26.62 53.63
N VAL A 45 35.34 27.02 54.88
CA VAL A 45 34.64 26.41 56.02
C VAL A 45 33.63 27.41 56.54
N ARG A 46 32.34 27.06 56.44
CA ARG A 46 31.24 27.92 56.89
C ARG A 46 29.99 27.11 57.19
N GLN A 47 29.09 27.69 57.96
CA GLN A 47 27.75 27.14 58.13
C GLN A 47 26.93 27.38 56.86
N VAL A 48 26.22 26.36 56.40
CA VAL A 48 25.32 26.43 55.24
C VAL A 48 23.91 26.03 55.66
N ALA A 49 22.92 26.75 55.15
CA ALA A 49 21.52 26.34 55.27
C ALA A 49 21.25 25.18 54.30
N LEU A 50 20.43 24.23 54.74
CA LEU A 50 19.89 23.17 53.90
C LEU A 50 18.48 23.58 53.45
N PRO A 51 18.10 23.31 52.18
CA PRO A 51 18.89 22.66 51.12
C PRO A 51 20.05 23.51 50.57
N PHE A 52 21.23 22.91 50.50
CA PHE A 52 22.43 23.49 49.90
C PHE A 52 22.66 22.94 48.49
N ARG A 53 22.76 23.83 47.50
CA ARG A 53 22.98 23.49 46.08
C ARG A 53 24.35 23.93 45.59
N TRP A 54 25.20 22.96 45.27
CA TRP A 54 26.57 23.21 44.83
C TRP A 54 26.61 23.95 43.48
N ASP A 55 25.70 23.61 42.57
CA ASP A 55 25.64 24.15 41.21
C ASP A 55 25.26 25.63 41.14
N HIS A 56 24.57 26.13 42.17
CA HIS A 56 24.19 27.54 42.30
C HIS A 56 25.31 28.38 42.91
N GLU A 57 25.99 27.86 43.93
CA GLU A 57 27.09 28.55 44.61
C GLU A 57 28.39 28.54 43.78
N PHE A 58 28.67 27.42 43.10
CA PHE A 58 29.88 27.22 42.30
C PHE A 58 29.54 26.78 40.86
N PRO A 59 28.94 27.66 40.03
CA PRO A 59 28.46 27.29 38.70
C PRO A 59 29.55 26.68 37.82
N GLY A 60 29.32 25.44 37.37
CA GLY A 60 30.21 24.75 36.43
C GLY A 60 31.52 24.22 37.02
N ARG A 61 31.68 24.25 38.35
CA ARG A 61 32.84 23.67 39.05
C ARG A 61 32.46 22.35 39.73
N GLY A 62 33.38 21.39 39.69
CA GLY A 62 33.33 20.23 40.58
C GLY A 62 33.99 20.57 41.92
N GLY A 63 34.15 19.56 42.78
CA GLY A 63 34.90 19.68 44.01
C GLY A 63 34.51 18.64 45.05
N LYS A 64 34.93 18.89 46.29
CA LYS A 64 34.62 18.06 47.45
C LYS A 64 33.87 18.88 48.48
N ALA A 65 32.95 18.25 49.19
CA ALA A 65 32.24 18.85 50.30
C ALA A 65 32.22 17.89 51.48
N SER A 66 32.48 18.39 52.69
CA SER A 66 32.24 17.66 53.93
C SER A 66 31.21 18.41 54.75
N TYR A 67 30.11 17.77 55.12
CA TYR A 67 29.05 18.32 55.96
C TYR A 67 29.09 17.65 57.33
N ARG A 68 29.28 18.43 58.38
CA ARG A 68 29.15 18.00 59.77
C ARG A 68 27.83 18.52 60.30
N ILE A 69 27.01 17.61 60.81
CA ILE A 69 25.68 17.88 61.35
C ILE A 69 25.63 17.30 62.77
N VAL A 70 25.15 18.10 63.71
CA VAL A 70 24.86 17.66 65.07
C VAL A 70 23.37 17.38 65.15
N LEU A 71 23.01 16.12 65.28
CA LEU A 71 21.63 15.68 65.39
C LEU A 71 21.19 15.75 66.85
N PRO A 72 19.90 16.06 67.11
CA PRO A 72 19.38 16.09 68.47
C PRO A 72 19.51 14.71 69.12
N PRO A 73 19.62 14.66 70.46
CA PRO A 73 19.62 13.40 71.20
C PRO A 73 18.34 12.62 70.90
N ASP A 74 18.45 11.29 70.89
CA ASP A 74 17.33 10.41 70.61
C ASP A 74 16.18 10.63 71.60
N ALA A 75 15.01 11.02 71.07
CA ALA A 75 13.77 11.08 71.84
C ALA A 75 13.09 9.70 71.96
N ALA A 76 13.58 8.70 71.23
CA ALA A 76 12.98 7.38 71.09
C ALA A 76 13.55 6.38 72.13
N ARG A 77 12.79 5.31 72.43
CA ARG A 77 13.24 4.27 73.36
C ARG A 77 14.48 3.57 72.80
N ALA A 78 15.34 3.04 73.68
CA ALA A 78 16.57 2.35 73.29
C ALA A 78 16.37 1.20 72.28
N ASP A 79 15.17 0.63 72.15
CA ASP A 79 14.86 -0.44 71.18
C ASP A 79 14.32 0.04 69.82
N ASP A 80 14.00 1.34 69.66
CA ASP A 80 13.44 1.82 68.39
C ASP A 80 14.55 1.98 67.35
N ALA A 81 14.40 1.28 66.22
CA ALA A 81 15.28 1.39 65.06
C ALA A 81 15.21 2.82 64.48
N GLN A 82 16.35 3.52 64.45
CA GLN A 82 16.48 4.86 63.87
C GLN A 82 17.03 4.75 62.45
N ALA A 83 16.71 5.73 61.61
CA ALA A 83 17.25 5.84 60.26
C ALA A 83 17.51 7.29 59.87
N LEU A 84 18.33 7.45 58.82
CA LEU A 84 18.52 8.71 58.11
C LEU A 84 17.87 8.60 56.74
N LEU A 85 17.04 9.56 56.37
CA LEU A 85 16.53 9.73 55.01
C LEU A 85 17.13 10.98 54.40
N MET A 86 17.97 10.80 53.39
CA MET A 86 18.69 11.89 52.73
C MET A 86 18.31 12.02 51.27
N SER A 87 18.27 13.26 50.77
CA SER A 87 18.04 13.56 49.36
C SER A 87 19.01 14.61 48.84
N GLY A 88 19.28 14.58 47.53
CA GLY A 88 20.18 15.53 46.87
C GLY A 88 21.63 15.47 47.37
N LEU A 89 22.03 14.34 47.96
CA LEU A 89 23.42 14.04 48.33
C LEU A 89 24.29 14.09 47.07
N GLY A 90 25.55 14.55 47.18
CA GLY A 90 26.44 14.72 46.03
C GLY A 90 26.60 13.50 45.12
N ASN A 91 27.37 13.62 44.05
CA ASN A 91 27.41 12.57 43.02
C ASN A 91 27.98 11.25 43.54
N GLN A 92 28.92 11.30 44.48
CA GLN A 92 29.30 10.15 45.29
C GLN A 92 29.40 10.64 46.72
N ALA A 93 29.10 9.75 47.67
CA ALA A 93 29.13 10.15 49.07
C ALA A 93 29.40 8.99 50.01
N ALA A 94 30.12 9.30 51.08
CA ALA A 94 30.33 8.43 52.21
C ALA A 94 29.76 9.11 53.46
N VAL A 95 29.14 8.30 54.31
CA VAL A 95 28.37 8.77 55.45
C VAL A 95 28.87 8.06 56.69
N TRP A 96 29.29 8.84 57.67
CA TRP A 96 29.74 8.37 58.97
C TRP A 96 28.79 8.86 60.05
N PHE A 97 28.43 7.96 60.95
CA PHE A 97 27.62 8.24 62.11
C PHE A 97 28.43 7.91 63.36
N ASN A 98 28.65 8.91 64.23
CA ASN A 98 29.49 8.81 65.42
C ASN A 98 30.89 8.20 65.16
N GLY A 99 31.48 8.50 64.01
CA GLY A 99 32.81 8.02 63.61
C GLY A 99 32.82 6.65 62.90
N ALA A 100 31.71 5.90 62.91
CA ALA A 100 31.59 4.66 62.15
C ALA A 100 31.03 4.91 60.75
N LEU A 101 31.63 4.29 59.73
CA LEU A 101 31.11 4.36 58.36
C LEU A 101 29.81 3.55 58.26
N VAL A 102 28.69 4.22 57.99
CA VAL A 102 27.35 3.60 57.91
C VAL A 102 26.87 3.39 56.49
N ALA A 103 27.32 4.21 55.54
CA ALA A 103 26.99 4.02 54.12
C ALA A 103 28.09 4.58 53.21
N ASN A 104 28.25 3.95 52.06
CA ASN A 104 29.13 4.40 50.99
C ASN A 104 28.43 4.23 49.64
N TYR A 105 28.30 5.32 48.89
CA TYR A 105 27.57 5.38 47.63
C TYR A 105 28.51 5.78 46.49
N GLY A 106 28.99 4.76 45.78
CA GLY A 106 30.02 4.90 44.76
C GLY A 106 31.43 5.06 45.35
N VAL A 107 32.42 5.23 44.48
CA VAL A 107 33.79 5.59 44.88
C VAL A 107 33.95 7.09 44.74
N LEU A 108 34.43 7.79 45.77
CA LEU A 108 34.57 9.25 45.72
C LEU A 108 35.41 9.69 44.51
N GLY A 109 34.81 10.51 43.65
CA GLY A 109 35.42 11.01 42.42
C GLY A 109 35.15 10.15 41.17
N ASP A 110 34.48 9.00 41.28
CA ASP A 110 34.15 8.15 40.12
C ASP A 110 33.14 8.85 39.17
N PRO A 111 33.54 9.18 37.93
CA PRO A 111 32.66 9.83 36.95
C PRO A 111 31.46 8.99 36.49
N ALA A 112 31.45 7.67 36.73
CA ALA A 112 30.40 6.76 36.24
C ALA A 112 29.17 6.69 37.16
N TYR A 113 29.31 6.98 38.46
CA TYR A 113 28.26 6.81 39.46
C TYR A 113 27.60 8.13 39.89
N ASP A 114 26.34 8.12 40.32
CA ASP A 114 25.60 9.29 40.83
C ASP A 114 24.57 8.96 41.90
N ALA A 115 24.98 9.14 43.16
CA ALA A 115 24.14 8.99 44.34
C ALA A 115 23.01 10.03 44.39
N GLY A 116 23.19 11.22 43.78
CA GLY A 116 22.21 12.30 43.80
C GLY A 116 20.89 11.98 43.10
N LYS A 117 20.86 10.90 42.30
CA LYS A 117 19.65 10.38 41.65
C LYS A 117 18.83 9.44 42.52
N ALA A 118 19.29 9.10 43.73
CA ALA A 118 18.61 8.23 44.69
C ALA A 118 18.22 9.01 45.95
N ASN A 119 17.07 8.70 46.53
CA ASN A 119 16.77 9.08 47.92
C ASN A 119 17.29 7.93 48.78
N LEU A 120 18.07 8.24 49.80
CA LEU A 120 18.88 7.27 50.50
C LEU A 120 18.32 7.10 51.91
N LEU A 121 17.85 5.89 52.21
CA LEU A 121 17.45 5.49 53.55
C LEU A 121 18.58 4.65 54.15
N ILE A 122 19.17 5.13 55.26
CA ILE A 122 20.25 4.45 55.97
C ILE A 122 19.72 4.04 57.34
N PRO A 123 19.49 2.74 57.60
CA PRO A 123 19.18 2.27 58.94
C PRO A 123 20.41 2.42 59.83
N LEU A 124 20.22 2.90 61.05
CA LEU A 124 21.27 3.13 62.03
C LEU A 124 21.22 2.04 63.11
N ALA A 125 22.32 1.30 63.25
CA ALA A 125 22.43 0.28 64.27
C ALA A 125 22.42 0.91 65.67
N ALA A 126 21.65 0.33 66.59
CA ALA A 126 21.53 0.80 67.97
C ALA A 126 22.89 0.96 68.68
N ALA A 127 23.85 0.08 68.37
CA ALA A 127 25.21 0.08 68.94
C ALA A 127 26.08 1.28 68.52
N LEU A 128 25.73 1.97 67.43
CA LEU A 128 26.47 3.14 66.96
C LEU A 128 25.99 4.44 67.60
N ARG A 129 24.90 4.42 68.37
CA ARG A 129 24.36 5.60 69.04
C ARG A 129 25.17 5.91 70.30
N ARG A 130 25.46 7.20 70.51
CA ARG A 130 25.93 7.69 71.81
C ARG A 130 24.81 7.54 72.83
N GLY A 131 25.16 7.34 74.11
CA GLY A 131 24.21 7.02 75.18
C GLY A 131 23.10 8.07 75.34
N ASP A 132 22.03 7.67 76.05
CA ASP A 132 20.80 8.46 76.21
C ASP A 132 21.09 9.94 76.56
N GLY A 133 20.48 10.85 75.78
CA GLY A 133 20.60 12.29 75.98
C GLY A 133 21.85 12.94 75.36
N GLN A 134 22.76 12.19 74.73
CA GLN A 134 23.88 12.78 74.00
C GLN A 134 23.53 13.11 72.54
N PRO A 135 24.01 14.25 72.01
CA PRO A 135 23.84 14.57 70.61
C PRO A 135 24.63 13.60 69.73
N GLN A 136 24.01 13.20 68.62
CA GLN A 136 24.64 12.32 67.64
C GLN A 136 25.40 13.15 66.60
N GLU A 137 26.54 12.66 66.14
CA GLU A 137 27.35 13.33 65.11
C GLU A 137 27.21 12.62 63.77
N LEU A 138 26.84 13.37 62.74
CA LEU A 138 26.76 12.92 61.36
C LEU A 138 27.80 13.66 60.53
N LEU A 139 28.69 12.91 59.89
CA LEU A 139 29.65 13.43 58.92
C LEU A 139 29.35 12.84 57.55
N ILE A 140 29.18 13.72 56.57
CA ILE A 140 28.92 13.35 55.19
C ILE A 140 30.07 13.91 54.35
N GLN A 141 30.77 13.05 53.62
CA GLN A 141 31.71 13.51 52.59
C GLN A 141 31.10 13.22 51.23
N ALA A 142 31.08 14.22 50.36
CA ALA A 142 30.51 14.12 49.03
C ALA A 142 31.45 14.72 47.99
N THR A 143 31.48 14.11 46.80
CA THR A 143 32.16 14.64 45.62
C THR A 143 31.15 15.18 44.62
N MET A 144 31.45 16.34 44.04
CA MET A 144 30.65 17.00 43.03
C MET A 144 31.41 17.01 41.71
N GLN A 145 30.75 16.58 40.64
CA GLN A 145 31.32 16.58 39.31
C GLN A 145 30.99 17.88 38.59
N ARG A 146 31.94 18.32 37.77
CA ARG A 146 31.82 19.53 36.95
C ARG A 146 30.53 19.52 36.11
N GLN A 147 29.74 20.60 36.15
CA GLN A 147 28.42 20.74 35.49
C GLN A 147 27.32 19.75 35.91
N ARG A 148 27.56 18.92 36.92
CA ARG A 148 26.53 18.04 37.45
C ARG A 148 25.86 18.71 38.63
N GLY A 149 24.55 18.51 38.76
CA GLY A 149 23.84 18.91 39.97
C GLY A 149 24.32 18.09 41.16
N GLY A 150 24.42 18.72 42.33
CA GLY A 150 24.83 18.08 43.56
C GLY A 150 24.72 19.03 44.75
N GLY A 151 24.90 18.50 45.96
CA GLY A 151 24.84 19.27 47.18
C GLY A 151 24.42 18.41 48.36
N LEU A 152 23.59 18.98 49.23
CA LEU A 152 22.89 18.28 50.27
C LEU A 152 21.51 18.95 50.42
N ALA A 153 20.44 18.27 50.00
CA ALA A 153 19.11 18.90 49.95
C ALA A 153 18.34 18.75 51.26
N SER A 154 18.04 17.52 51.67
CA SER A 154 17.35 17.27 52.95
C SER A 154 18.00 16.13 53.70
N VAL A 155 17.99 16.23 55.04
CA VAL A 155 18.45 15.19 55.96
C VAL A 155 17.41 15.07 57.05
N LEU A 156 16.64 13.98 57.00
CA LEU A 156 15.65 13.64 58.01
C LEU A 156 16.21 12.56 58.93
N TYR A 157 16.15 12.79 60.24
CA TYR A 157 16.55 11.85 61.27
C TYR A 157 15.35 11.42 62.11
N GLY A 158 15.17 10.12 62.35
CA GLY A 158 14.11 9.63 63.22
C GLY A 158 13.82 8.14 63.06
N PRO A 159 12.68 7.66 63.62
CA PRO A 159 12.33 6.25 63.59
C PRO A 159 12.21 5.71 62.17
N GLU A 160 12.83 4.55 61.91
CA GLU A 160 12.78 3.87 60.61
C GLU A 160 11.33 3.57 60.19
N ALA A 161 10.47 3.23 61.15
CA ALA A 161 9.05 3.00 60.92
C ALA A 161 8.30 4.20 60.30
N SER A 162 8.75 5.43 60.60
CA SER A 162 8.19 6.67 60.04
C SER A 162 8.83 7.03 58.70
N LEU A 163 10.15 6.81 58.56
CA LEU A 163 10.91 7.20 57.37
C LEU A 163 10.80 6.20 56.20
N ALA A 164 10.70 4.90 56.47
CA ALA A 164 10.64 3.86 55.43
C ALA A 164 9.39 3.95 54.53
N PRO A 165 8.16 4.23 55.04
CA PRO A 165 7.00 4.49 54.19
C PRO A 165 7.17 5.73 53.31
N LEU A 166 7.73 6.81 53.85
CA LEU A 166 8.00 8.04 53.11
C LEU A 166 9.02 7.80 51.98
N HIS A 167 10.13 7.13 52.30
CA HIS A 167 11.15 6.73 51.32
C HIS A 167 10.56 5.88 50.19
N ARG A 168 9.79 4.83 50.53
CA ARG A 168 9.13 3.97 49.53
C ARG A 168 8.18 4.76 48.63
N SER A 169 7.39 5.67 49.20
CA SER A 169 6.48 6.54 48.42
C SER A 169 7.24 7.44 47.43
N GLN A 170 8.28 8.13 47.92
CA GLN A 170 9.10 9.03 47.09
C GLN A 170 9.87 8.27 45.99
N GLN A 171 10.49 7.14 46.35
CA GLN A 171 11.24 6.31 45.42
C GLN A 171 10.33 5.69 44.36
N ASN A 172 9.17 5.16 44.77
CA ASN A 172 8.18 4.59 43.84
C ASN A 172 7.70 5.66 42.86
N TRP A 173 7.33 6.85 43.35
CA TRP A 173 6.86 7.92 42.46
C TRP A 173 7.95 8.33 41.46
N ARG A 174 9.18 8.58 41.92
CA ARG A 174 10.27 9.07 41.05
C ARG A 174 10.72 8.03 40.04
N ASN A 175 10.93 6.78 40.46
CA ASN A 175 11.44 5.74 39.57
C ASN A 175 10.37 5.20 38.64
N THR A 176 9.17 4.90 39.19
CA THR A 176 8.09 4.31 38.39
C THR A 176 7.65 5.28 37.30
N SER A 177 7.49 6.57 37.60
CA SER A 177 7.13 7.57 36.58
C SER A 177 8.18 7.65 35.47
N ALA A 178 9.46 7.76 35.81
CA ALA A 178 10.53 7.85 34.82
C ALA A 178 10.62 6.60 33.92
N ILE A 179 10.47 5.40 34.49
CA ILE A 179 10.46 4.14 33.72
C ILE A 179 9.22 4.07 32.82
N VAL A 180 8.03 4.36 33.36
CA VAL A 180 6.78 4.37 32.58
C VAL A 180 6.87 5.33 31.41
N TYR A 181 7.43 6.53 31.62
CA TYR A 181 7.62 7.52 30.56
C TYR A 181 8.58 7.03 29.49
N ALA A 182 9.74 6.49 29.89
CA ALA A 182 10.74 5.96 28.96
C ALA A 182 10.19 4.80 28.11
N VAL A 183 9.53 3.83 28.73
CA VAL A 183 8.95 2.66 28.03
C VAL A 183 7.84 3.10 27.08
N SER A 184 6.96 4.00 27.52
CA SER A 184 5.87 4.52 26.69
C SER A 184 6.39 5.27 25.46
N LEU A 185 7.40 6.14 25.64
CA LEU A 185 8.06 6.84 24.54
C LEU A 185 8.73 5.88 23.58
N LEU A 186 9.37 4.82 24.08
CA LEU A 186 10.00 3.79 23.26
C LEU A 186 8.96 3.04 22.41
N LEU A 187 7.85 2.60 23.01
CA LEU A 187 6.77 1.90 22.31
C LEU A 187 6.12 2.77 21.24
N MET A 188 5.76 4.02 21.58
CA MET A 188 5.13 4.95 20.64
C MET A 188 6.09 5.38 19.53
N GLY A 189 7.36 5.62 19.87
CA GLY A 189 8.41 5.93 18.91
C GLY A 189 8.67 4.78 17.94
N GLY A 190 8.71 3.54 18.44
CA GLY A 190 8.85 2.34 17.62
C GLY A 190 7.67 2.12 16.68
N LEU A 191 6.44 2.28 17.16
CA LEU A 191 5.23 2.20 16.32
C LEU A 191 5.25 3.26 15.22
N ALA A 192 5.57 4.51 15.56
CA ALA A 192 5.67 5.59 14.58
C ALA A 192 6.82 5.37 13.58
N ALA A 193 7.96 4.81 14.01
CA ALA A 193 9.05 4.43 13.11
C ALA A 193 8.60 3.35 12.10
N GLY A 194 7.84 2.34 12.56
CA GLY A 194 7.25 1.34 11.67
C GLY A 194 6.29 1.93 10.64
N LEU A 195 5.43 2.87 11.06
CA LEU A 195 4.55 3.61 10.15
C LEU A 195 5.36 4.47 9.16
N TRP A 196 6.44 5.12 9.62
CA TRP A 196 7.31 5.91 8.76
C TRP A 196 8.02 5.07 7.70
N LEU A 197 8.54 3.89 8.05
CA LEU A 197 9.18 2.97 7.11
C LEU A 197 8.23 2.57 5.97
N ARG A 198 6.94 2.37 6.30
CA ARG A 198 5.91 1.96 5.34
C ARG A 198 5.33 3.10 4.52
N GLN A 199 5.04 4.25 5.12
CA GLN A 199 4.34 5.36 4.45
C GLN A 199 5.25 6.47 3.95
N ARG A 200 6.48 6.57 4.48
CA ARG A 200 7.45 7.65 4.21
C ARG A 200 6.94 9.07 4.47
N ASP A 201 5.84 9.22 5.20
CA ASP A 201 5.32 10.53 5.64
C ASP A 201 6.20 11.09 6.76
N ALA A 202 6.66 12.33 6.58
CA ALA A 202 7.53 13.05 7.51
C ALA A 202 6.93 13.21 8.91
N LEU A 203 5.59 13.19 9.04
CA LEU A 203 4.90 13.27 10.32
C LEU A 203 5.31 12.13 11.26
N TYR A 204 5.29 10.88 10.78
CA TYR A 204 5.63 9.73 11.61
C TYR A 204 7.13 9.68 11.93
N GLY A 205 7.98 10.04 10.96
CA GLY A 205 9.44 10.11 11.19
C GLY A 205 9.83 11.15 12.23
N CYS A 206 9.22 12.34 12.16
CA CYS A 206 9.45 13.41 13.13
C CYS A 206 8.99 13.00 14.54
N PHE A 207 7.81 12.39 14.67
CA PHE A 207 7.33 11.88 15.97
C PHE A 207 8.22 10.78 16.53
N ALA A 208 8.66 9.84 15.69
CA ALA A 208 9.54 8.75 16.11
C ALA A 208 10.86 9.28 16.67
N LEU A 209 11.53 10.19 15.94
CA LEU A 209 12.77 10.81 16.40
C LEU A 209 12.56 11.62 17.68
N ALA A 210 11.46 12.37 17.78
CA ALA A 210 11.11 13.10 19.00
C ALA A 210 10.94 12.15 20.19
N ALA A 211 10.14 11.08 20.04
CA ALA A 211 9.87 10.16 21.13
C ALA A 211 11.13 9.43 21.59
N LEU A 212 11.94 8.92 20.65
CA LEU A 212 13.18 8.20 20.95
C LEU A 212 14.22 9.10 21.64
N SER A 213 14.36 10.36 21.21
CA SER A 213 15.28 11.29 21.88
C SER A 213 14.82 11.67 23.29
N GLY A 214 13.53 11.53 23.62
CA GLY A 214 13.01 11.72 24.98
C GLY A 214 13.34 10.60 25.96
N VAL A 215 13.72 9.41 25.46
CA VAL A 215 14.00 8.22 26.30
C VAL A 215 15.22 8.45 27.19
N ALA A 216 16.34 8.93 26.61
CA ALA A 216 17.60 9.11 27.32
C ALA A 216 17.45 10.04 28.54
N ARG A 217 16.67 11.13 28.41
CA ARG A 217 16.43 12.09 29.50
C ARG A 217 15.63 11.48 30.65
N ASN A 218 14.65 10.64 30.37
CA ASN A 218 13.84 10.01 31.41
C ASN A 218 14.61 8.88 32.10
N LEU A 219 15.36 8.08 31.32
CA LEU A 219 16.16 6.99 31.86
C LEU A 219 17.32 7.50 32.74
N ASP A 220 17.94 8.62 32.36
CA ASP A 220 18.97 9.29 33.15
C ASP A 220 18.52 9.62 34.59
N ARG A 221 17.23 9.84 34.83
CA ARG A 221 16.71 10.13 36.19
C ARG A 221 16.80 8.94 37.16
N VAL A 222 16.93 7.72 36.64
CA VAL A 222 16.92 6.48 37.44
C VAL A 222 18.26 5.75 37.37
N LEU A 223 19.02 5.92 36.27
CA LEU A 223 20.35 5.32 36.12
C LEU A 223 21.37 6.01 37.04
N THR A 224 21.67 5.39 38.17
CA THR A 224 22.77 5.77 39.07
C THR A 224 24.12 5.52 38.42
N GLU A 225 24.24 4.43 37.66
CA GLU A 225 25.42 4.12 36.84
C GLU A 225 25.14 4.47 35.38
N GLY A 226 25.91 5.42 34.84
CA GLY A 226 25.79 5.85 33.45
C GLY A 226 26.46 4.84 32.50
N PRO A 227 25.96 4.70 31.26
CA PRO A 227 26.58 3.83 30.26
C PRO A 227 27.96 4.34 29.80
N VAL A 228 28.21 5.64 29.97
CA VAL A 228 29.53 6.26 29.77
C VAL A 228 29.81 7.25 30.91
N PRO A 229 31.08 7.51 31.23
CA PRO A 229 31.45 8.45 32.29
C PRO A 229 30.95 9.88 32.05
N TRP A 230 30.70 10.61 33.13
CA TRP A 230 30.47 12.04 33.10
C TRP A 230 31.76 12.80 32.68
N PRO A 231 31.71 13.88 31.87
CA PRO A 231 30.56 14.66 31.41
C PRO A 231 29.92 14.20 30.08
N LEU A 232 30.46 13.19 29.42
CA LEU A 232 30.01 12.76 28.09
C LEU A 232 28.54 12.33 28.10
N TRP A 233 28.13 11.56 29.12
CA TRP A 233 26.73 11.17 29.28
C TRP A 233 25.79 12.37 29.44
N GLY A 234 26.21 13.39 30.20
CA GLY A 234 25.47 14.64 30.38
C GLY A 234 25.23 15.38 29.05
N ALA A 235 26.26 15.43 28.20
CA ALA A 235 26.15 16.02 26.87
C ALA A 235 25.14 15.26 25.99
N VAL A 236 25.20 13.91 25.98
CA VAL A 236 24.23 13.07 25.26
C VAL A 236 22.80 13.35 25.73
N VAL A 237 22.58 13.34 27.04
CA VAL A 237 21.24 13.61 27.63
C VAL A 237 20.75 15.01 27.27
N ALA A 238 21.62 16.03 27.30
CA ALA A 238 21.26 17.40 26.95
C ALA A 238 20.89 17.54 25.46
N VAL A 239 21.67 16.95 24.56
CA VAL A 239 21.38 16.94 23.11
C VAL A 239 20.07 16.21 22.83
N CYS A 240 19.89 15.01 23.40
CA CYS A 240 18.65 14.24 23.29
C CYS A 240 17.43 15.04 23.77
N TYR A 241 17.57 15.78 24.87
CA TYR A 241 16.51 16.65 25.40
C TYR A 241 16.20 17.84 24.49
N ALA A 242 17.22 18.50 23.91
CA ALA A 242 17.02 19.56 22.92
C ALA A 242 16.27 19.04 21.68
N CYS A 243 16.72 17.90 21.14
CA CYS A 243 16.06 17.20 20.03
C CYS A 243 14.60 16.86 20.37
N HIS A 244 14.34 16.37 21.58
CA HIS A 244 12.99 16.00 22.01
C HIS A 244 12.04 17.20 21.94
N ILE A 245 12.40 18.33 22.55
CA ILE A 245 11.58 19.54 22.57
C ILE A 245 11.42 20.13 21.16
N GLY A 246 12.52 20.29 20.42
CA GLY A 246 12.50 20.89 19.08
C GLY A 246 11.70 20.07 18.07
N LEU A 247 11.82 18.74 18.10
CA LEU A 247 11.08 17.85 17.21
C LEU A 247 9.61 17.74 17.60
N ILE A 248 9.25 17.82 18.88
CA ILE A 248 7.84 17.94 19.31
C ILE A 248 7.21 19.19 18.70
N ALA A 249 7.89 20.35 18.78
CA ALA A 249 7.39 21.59 18.20
C ALA A 249 7.19 21.45 16.67
N ARG A 250 8.15 20.83 15.98
CA ARG A 250 8.04 20.53 14.54
C ARG A 250 6.88 19.60 14.21
N PHE A 251 6.70 18.54 15.01
CA PHE A 251 5.64 17.56 14.86
C PHE A 251 4.25 18.20 14.97
N VAL A 252 4.06 19.11 15.93
CA VAL A 252 2.78 19.80 16.10
C VAL A 252 2.41 20.60 14.85
N LEU A 253 3.38 21.25 14.18
CA LEU A 253 3.12 21.95 12.91
C LEU A 253 2.74 20.99 11.77
N LEU A 254 3.38 19.82 11.68
CA LEU A 254 3.05 18.79 10.68
C LEU A 254 1.62 18.28 10.87
N VAL A 255 1.23 18.02 12.12
CA VAL A 255 -0.12 17.54 12.48
C VAL A 255 -1.24 18.50 12.10
N LEU A 256 -0.95 19.80 12.18
CA LEU A 256 -1.89 20.87 11.84
C LEU A 256 -1.90 21.18 10.34
N ASP A 257 -1.07 20.50 9.55
CA ASP A 257 -0.80 20.78 8.13
C ASP A 257 -0.50 22.28 7.88
N ARG A 258 0.08 22.95 8.88
CA ARG A 258 0.43 24.38 8.85
C ARG A 258 1.94 24.52 9.00
N ASN A 259 2.59 24.78 7.88
CA ASN A 259 4.05 24.84 7.79
C ASN A 259 4.55 26.22 7.32
N PRO A 260 4.31 27.32 8.07
CA PRO A 260 4.86 28.61 7.69
C PRO A 260 6.39 28.54 7.63
N PRO A 261 7.01 28.91 6.49
CA PRO A 261 8.43 28.62 6.25
C PRO A 261 9.35 29.34 7.26
N TRP A 262 8.98 30.55 7.69
CA TRP A 262 9.73 31.29 8.70
C TRP A 262 9.74 30.54 10.04
N LEU A 263 8.60 30.02 10.51
CA LEU A 263 8.49 29.34 11.80
C LEU A 263 9.21 27.99 11.77
N VAL A 264 9.11 27.26 10.65
CA VAL A 264 9.85 26.00 10.47
C VAL A 264 11.37 26.26 10.50
N ARG A 265 11.85 27.30 9.82
CA ARG A 265 13.26 27.72 9.88
C ARG A 265 13.66 28.14 11.31
N SER A 266 12.80 28.88 12.01
CA SER A 266 13.04 29.25 13.42
C SER A 266 13.16 28.05 14.33
N ILE A 267 12.29 27.04 14.20
CA ILE A 267 12.35 25.80 15.00
C ILE A 267 13.66 25.04 14.74
N TYR A 268 14.03 24.83 13.47
CA TYR A 268 15.27 24.14 13.15
C TYR A 268 16.52 24.94 13.53
N GLY A 269 16.50 26.27 13.36
CA GLY A 269 17.57 27.16 13.81
C GLY A 269 17.74 27.15 15.33
N ALA A 270 16.62 27.25 16.07
CA ALA A 270 16.60 27.14 17.52
C ALA A 270 17.11 25.78 18.01
N LEU A 271 16.69 24.68 17.37
CA LEU A 271 17.16 23.33 17.68
C LEU A 271 18.67 23.20 17.43
N ALA A 272 19.14 23.56 16.25
CA ALA A 272 20.56 23.46 15.89
C ALA A 272 21.43 24.30 16.83
N LEU A 273 21.03 25.55 17.09
CA LEU A 273 21.73 26.43 18.01
C LEU A 273 21.75 25.86 19.44
N SER A 274 20.63 25.30 19.91
CA SER A 274 20.54 24.72 21.25
C SER A 274 21.40 23.46 21.40
N VAL A 275 21.51 22.64 20.36
CA VAL A 275 22.43 21.49 20.32
C VAL A 275 23.89 21.94 20.36
N VAL A 276 24.26 22.95 19.57
CA VAL A 276 25.62 23.52 19.59
C VAL A 276 25.94 24.09 20.97
N LEU A 277 25.02 24.84 21.56
CA LEU A 277 25.17 25.40 22.91
C LEU A 277 25.25 24.32 23.99
N ALA A 278 24.51 23.21 23.87
CA ALA A 278 24.62 22.07 24.76
C ALA A 278 26.02 21.45 24.70
N CYS A 279 26.49 21.11 23.49
CA CYS A 279 27.83 20.54 23.29
C CYS A 279 28.92 21.47 23.80
N ALA A 280 28.86 22.77 23.46
CA ALA A 280 29.81 23.77 23.93
C ALA A 280 29.76 23.93 25.46
N SER A 281 28.57 23.85 26.06
CA SER A 281 28.41 23.91 27.52
C SER A 281 29.23 22.84 28.20
N PHE A 282 29.11 21.57 27.79
CA PHE A 282 29.85 20.47 28.40
C PHE A 282 31.34 20.47 28.03
N ALA A 283 31.70 20.91 26.81
CA ALA A 283 33.10 20.99 26.38
C ALA A 283 33.91 22.04 27.16
N PHE A 284 33.33 23.22 27.38
CA PHE A 284 34.00 24.32 28.09
C PHE A 284 33.63 24.41 29.58
N ALA A 285 32.72 23.53 30.01
CA ALA A 285 32.00 23.58 31.28
C ALA A 285 31.45 24.96 31.66
N LEU A 286 30.72 25.57 30.73
CA LEU A 286 30.00 26.82 30.94
C LEU A 286 28.49 26.51 31.00
N PRO A 287 27.89 26.28 32.20
CA PRO A 287 26.48 25.86 32.30
C PRO A 287 25.50 26.88 31.72
N ALA A 288 25.91 28.16 31.70
CA ALA A 288 25.16 29.26 31.12
C ALA A 288 24.82 29.01 29.64
N LEU A 289 25.73 28.44 28.85
CA LEU A 289 25.48 28.13 27.43
C LEU A 289 24.29 27.19 27.26
N TRP A 290 24.23 26.12 28.06
CA TRP A 290 23.10 25.20 28.02
C TRP A 290 21.81 25.85 28.53
N THR A 291 21.89 26.68 29.56
CA THR A 291 20.73 27.46 30.03
C THR A 291 20.19 28.40 28.94
N THR A 292 21.07 29.04 28.16
CA THR A 292 20.69 29.85 27.00
C THR A 292 20.03 29.00 25.91
N GLY A 293 20.54 27.80 25.62
CA GLY A 293 19.90 26.87 24.69
C GLY A 293 18.48 26.49 25.11
N LEU A 294 18.27 26.17 26.39
CA LEU A 294 16.93 25.89 26.93
C LEU A 294 16.01 27.11 26.85
N ALA A 295 16.52 28.32 27.13
CA ALA A 295 15.74 29.55 27.00
C ALA A 295 15.30 29.81 25.55
N ILE A 296 16.17 29.56 24.57
CA ILE A 296 15.85 29.67 23.14
C ILE A 296 14.73 28.70 22.75
N LEU A 297 14.81 27.44 23.18
CA LEU A 297 13.75 26.45 22.94
C LEU A 297 12.43 26.85 23.62
N GLN A 298 12.50 27.36 24.85
CA GLN A 298 11.32 27.82 25.59
C GLN A 298 10.65 29.01 24.87
N VAL A 299 11.41 30.01 24.45
CA VAL A 299 10.88 31.17 23.70
C VAL A 299 10.27 30.71 22.38
N THR A 300 10.95 29.83 21.65
CA THR A 300 10.46 29.29 20.37
C THR A 300 9.15 28.53 20.56
N SER A 301 9.04 27.73 21.63
CA SER A 301 7.83 26.98 21.95
C SER A 301 6.66 27.90 22.33
N THR A 302 6.93 28.95 23.11
CA THR A 302 5.93 29.97 23.46
C THR A 302 5.41 30.71 22.22
N ILE A 303 6.27 31.05 21.26
CA ILE A 303 5.87 31.67 19.98
C ILE A 303 5.05 30.71 19.11
N CYS A 304 5.34 29.40 19.16
CA CYS A 304 4.56 28.40 18.43
C CYS A 304 3.13 28.25 18.97
N LEU A 305 2.90 28.43 20.28
CA LEU A 305 1.63 28.15 20.93
C LEU A 305 0.43 28.91 20.31
N PRO A 306 0.46 30.24 20.09
CA PRO A 306 -0.63 30.95 19.43
C PRO A 306 -0.98 30.41 18.05
N TYR A 307 0.00 29.98 17.25
CA TYR A 307 -0.23 29.39 15.93
C TYR A 307 -0.94 28.04 16.03
N VAL A 308 -0.53 27.22 17.00
CA VAL A 308 -1.16 25.94 17.31
C VAL A 308 -2.60 26.15 17.75
N VAL A 309 -2.84 27.09 18.68
CA VAL A 309 -4.16 27.43 19.19
C VAL A 309 -5.06 27.94 18.07
N HIS A 310 -4.61 28.92 17.31
CA HIS A 310 -5.38 29.48 16.21
C HIS A 310 -5.71 28.42 15.15
N GLY A 311 -4.73 27.59 14.74
CA GLY A 311 -4.96 26.50 13.79
C GLY A 311 -5.95 25.46 14.29
N ALA A 312 -5.86 25.09 15.57
CA ALA A 312 -6.75 24.13 16.19
C ALA A 312 -8.20 24.65 16.32
N LEU A 313 -8.37 25.94 16.66
CA LEU A 313 -9.66 26.62 16.73
C LEU A 313 -10.31 26.75 15.34
N VAL A 314 -9.55 27.18 14.33
CA VAL A 314 -10.06 27.35 12.95
C VAL A 314 -10.49 26.01 12.35
N ALA A 315 -9.72 24.95 12.58
CA ALA A 315 -10.05 23.61 12.07
C ALA A 315 -11.25 22.95 12.79
N ARG A 316 -11.85 23.60 13.80
CA ARG A 316 -12.96 23.10 14.64
C ARG A 316 -12.77 21.64 15.11
N ARG A 317 -11.51 21.21 15.30
CA ARG A 317 -11.21 19.84 15.74
C ARG A 317 -11.67 19.69 17.19
N ARG A 318 -12.41 18.63 17.51
CA ARG A 318 -12.84 18.35 18.91
C ARG A 318 -11.66 18.26 19.89
N ILE A 319 -10.48 17.91 19.40
CA ILE A 319 -9.24 17.77 20.17
C ILE A 319 -8.52 19.11 20.41
N ALA A 320 -8.93 20.19 19.73
CA ALA A 320 -8.27 21.49 19.80
C ALA A 320 -8.13 22.04 21.23
N GLY A 321 -9.19 21.97 22.03
CA GLY A 321 -9.16 22.43 23.42
C GLY A 321 -8.20 21.61 24.30
N VAL A 322 -8.12 20.29 24.07
CA VAL A 322 -7.21 19.40 24.81
C VAL A 322 -5.76 19.66 24.43
N LEU A 323 -5.48 19.80 23.14
CA LEU A 323 -4.13 20.11 22.64
C LEU A 323 -3.65 21.47 23.15
N MET A 324 -4.53 22.48 23.17
CA MET A 324 -4.24 23.80 23.72
C MET A 324 -3.93 23.72 25.22
N ALA A 325 -4.79 23.09 26.02
CA ALA A 325 -4.59 22.99 27.46
C ALA A 325 -3.29 22.25 27.81
N ALA A 326 -3.02 21.11 27.14
CA ALA A 326 -1.81 20.33 27.37
C ALA A 326 -0.55 21.04 26.86
N GLY A 327 -0.62 21.73 25.73
CA GLY A 327 0.50 22.52 25.20
C GLY A 327 0.86 23.70 26.10
N THR A 328 -0.15 24.44 26.59
CA THR A 328 0.05 25.51 27.57
C THR A 328 0.65 24.96 28.87
N LEU A 329 0.16 23.82 29.36
CA LEU A 329 0.70 23.19 30.57
C LEU A 329 2.16 22.75 30.40
N ALA A 330 2.52 22.19 29.23
CA ALA A 330 3.89 21.82 28.92
C ALA A 330 4.83 23.05 28.88
N ILE A 331 4.38 24.16 28.30
CA ILE A 331 5.14 25.41 28.25
C ILE A 331 5.30 26.03 29.65
N LEU A 332 4.24 26.02 30.47
CA LEU A 332 4.32 26.50 31.85
C LEU A 332 5.24 25.63 32.71
N ALA A 333 5.20 24.31 32.54
CA ALA A 333 6.12 23.39 33.21
C ALA A 333 7.58 23.63 32.77
N GLY A 334 7.81 23.87 31.48
CA GLY A 334 9.12 24.25 30.95
C GLY A 334 9.63 25.57 31.53
N ALA A 335 8.76 26.58 31.66
CA ALA A 335 9.10 27.86 32.29
C ALA A 335 9.41 27.69 33.78
N HIS A 336 8.62 26.89 34.50
CA HIS A 336 8.86 26.53 35.90
C HIS A 336 10.25 25.91 36.08
N ASP A 337 10.57 24.89 35.29
CA ASP A 337 11.85 24.19 35.41
C ASP A 337 13.04 25.07 35.00
N LEU A 338 12.87 25.95 34.01
CA LEU A 338 13.92 26.88 33.60
C LEU A 338 14.17 27.97 34.67
N LEU A 339 13.11 28.61 35.17
CA LEU A 339 13.21 29.77 36.05
C LEU A 339 13.46 29.38 37.51
N LEU A 340 12.72 28.40 38.03
CA LEU A 340 12.78 28.02 39.44
C LEU A 340 13.80 26.90 39.68
N VAL A 341 13.81 25.83 38.87
CA VAL A 341 14.72 24.69 39.12
C VAL A 341 16.14 24.98 38.63
N ARG A 342 16.28 25.49 37.40
CA ARG A 342 17.58 25.70 36.76
C ARG A 342 18.23 27.04 37.15
N MET A 343 17.51 28.16 37.05
CA MET A 343 18.05 29.49 37.42
C MET A 343 17.97 29.79 38.92
N GLY A 344 17.14 29.08 39.68
CA GLY A 344 17.04 29.29 41.14
C GLY A 344 16.31 30.56 41.56
N LEU A 345 15.47 31.14 40.69
CA LEU A 345 14.69 32.33 41.05
C LEU A 345 13.71 32.02 42.19
N PHE A 346 13.44 33.01 43.06
CA PHE A 346 12.49 32.91 44.18
C PHE A 346 12.78 31.78 45.17
N GLY A 347 14.05 31.52 45.48
CA GLY A 347 14.47 30.43 46.40
C GLY A 347 14.59 29.06 45.74
N GLY A 348 14.25 28.97 44.44
CA GLY A 348 14.42 27.78 43.62
C GLY A 348 13.42 26.66 43.91
N ALA A 349 13.28 25.73 42.97
CA ALA A 349 12.46 24.53 43.12
C ALA A 349 13.32 23.26 42.97
N TYR A 350 12.95 22.20 43.69
CA TYR A 350 13.69 20.92 43.72
C TYR A 350 13.07 19.83 42.84
N TYR A 351 11.86 20.06 42.33
CA TYR A 351 11.13 19.10 41.51
C TYR A 351 10.93 19.64 40.10
N THR A 352 11.09 18.77 39.11
CA THR A 352 10.88 19.09 37.70
C THR A 352 9.46 18.71 37.26
N LEU A 353 8.70 19.65 36.72
CA LEU A 353 7.35 19.42 36.19
C LEU A 353 7.36 19.02 34.71
N THR A 354 8.41 19.35 33.96
CA THR A 354 8.43 19.23 32.50
C THR A 354 8.24 17.79 32.02
N SER A 355 8.89 16.79 32.65
CA SER A 355 8.72 15.38 32.26
C SER A 355 7.27 14.90 32.35
N HIS A 356 6.53 15.33 33.39
CA HIS A 356 5.14 14.95 33.58
C HIS A 356 4.25 15.60 32.51
N ALA A 357 4.40 16.92 32.31
CA ALA A 357 3.59 17.65 31.35
C ALA A 357 3.87 17.21 29.90
N ILE A 358 5.13 17.02 29.53
CA ILE A 358 5.52 16.55 28.20
C ILE A 358 5.06 15.12 27.95
N PHE A 359 5.16 14.21 28.93
CA PHE A 359 4.68 12.83 28.76
C PHE A 359 3.21 12.79 28.31
N PHE A 360 2.35 13.50 29.03
CA PHE A 360 0.94 13.56 28.69
C PHE A 360 0.67 14.30 27.38
N PHE A 361 1.44 15.36 27.09
CA PHE A 361 1.38 16.04 25.81
C PHE A 361 1.70 15.08 24.66
N VAL A 362 2.79 14.30 24.77
CA VAL A 362 3.16 13.28 23.78
C VAL A 362 2.11 12.20 23.66
N MET A 363 1.44 11.80 24.75
CA MET A 363 0.33 10.85 24.69
C MET A 363 -0.86 11.37 23.88
N ILE A 364 -1.22 12.64 24.04
CA ILE A 364 -2.25 13.29 23.23
C ILE A 364 -1.84 13.34 21.76
N LEU A 365 -0.58 13.69 21.49
CA LEU A 365 0.00 13.69 20.15
C LEU A 365 -0.02 12.28 19.52
N ALA A 366 0.32 11.24 20.26
CA ALA A 366 0.26 9.85 19.81
C ALA A 366 -1.17 9.42 19.46
N GLY A 367 -2.16 9.80 20.28
CA GLY A 367 -3.58 9.56 19.98
C GLY A 367 -4.00 10.21 18.66
N LEU A 368 -3.48 11.39 18.35
CA LEU A 368 -3.75 12.10 17.10
C LEU A 368 -3.08 11.43 15.89
N VAL A 369 -1.89 10.83 16.06
CA VAL A 369 -1.26 9.98 15.04
C VAL A 369 -2.17 8.78 14.72
N VAL A 370 -2.66 8.09 15.76
CA VAL A 370 -3.55 6.93 15.61
C VAL A 370 -4.87 7.32 14.95
N GLU A 371 -5.47 8.43 15.34
CA GLU A 371 -6.70 8.94 14.72
C GLU A 371 -6.49 9.29 13.23
N ARG A 372 -5.40 10.00 12.90
CA ARG A 372 -5.05 10.33 11.51
C ARG A 372 -4.86 9.06 10.68
N TYR A 373 -4.08 8.11 11.20
CA TYR A 373 -3.87 6.81 10.53
C TYR A 373 -5.19 6.07 10.29
N SER A 374 -6.07 6.04 11.30
CA SER A 374 -7.37 5.35 11.21
C SER A 374 -8.28 5.97 10.14
N ARG A 375 -8.29 7.31 10.03
CA ARG A 375 -9.01 8.02 8.95
C ARG A 375 -8.43 7.68 7.59
N THR A 376 -7.12 7.77 7.42
CA THR A 376 -6.47 7.42 6.16
C THR A 376 -6.79 5.99 5.73
N VAL A 377 -6.78 5.02 6.65
CA VAL A 377 -7.17 3.63 6.35
C VAL A 377 -8.65 3.53 5.94
N ALA A 378 -9.54 4.25 6.60
CA ALA A 378 -10.97 4.29 6.24
C ALA A 378 -11.18 4.90 4.84
N ASP A 379 -10.50 5.98 4.52
CA ASP A 379 -10.54 6.65 3.21
C ASP A 379 -10.01 5.73 2.10
N TYR A 380 -8.92 5.00 2.36
CA TYR A 380 -8.41 4.00 1.41
C TYR A 380 -9.41 2.86 1.17
N ARG A 381 -10.08 2.38 2.22
CA ARG A 381 -11.10 1.32 2.09
C ARG A 381 -12.31 1.80 1.30
N SER A 382 -12.79 3.02 1.54
CA SER A 382 -13.93 3.59 0.82
C SER A 382 -13.59 3.85 -0.65
N LEU A 383 -12.38 4.34 -0.94
CA LEU A 383 -11.90 4.53 -2.32
C LEU A 383 -11.81 3.21 -3.08
N ASN A 384 -11.22 2.17 -2.47
CA ASN A 384 -11.14 0.84 -3.07
C ASN A 384 -12.53 0.22 -3.31
N ALA A 385 -13.46 0.38 -2.36
CA ALA A 385 -14.83 -0.10 -2.53
C ALA A 385 -15.55 0.63 -3.68
N ASN A 386 -15.39 1.96 -3.78
CA ASN A 386 -15.93 2.75 -4.89
C ASN A 386 -15.32 2.34 -6.24
N LEU A 387 -14.01 2.09 -6.28
CA LEU A 387 -13.33 1.65 -7.50
C LEU A 387 -13.85 0.26 -7.92
N ALA A 388 -13.96 -0.68 -6.97
CA ALA A 388 -14.49 -2.01 -7.24
C ALA A 388 -15.94 -1.97 -7.78
N ALA A 389 -16.80 -1.13 -7.19
CA ALA A 389 -18.16 -0.93 -7.69
C ALA A 389 -18.18 -0.37 -9.12
N ARG A 390 -17.30 0.60 -9.42
CA ARG A 390 -17.22 1.22 -10.74
C ARG A 390 -16.65 0.28 -11.80
N VAL A 391 -15.73 -0.61 -11.42
CA VAL A 391 -15.23 -1.68 -12.29
C VAL A 391 -16.34 -2.66 -12.61
N ALA A 392 -17.09 -3.12 -11.60
CA ALA A 392 -18.23 -4.03 -11.81
C ALA A 392 -19.31 -3.42 -12.70
N GLU A 393 -19.65 -2.14 -12.53
CA GLU A 393 -20.60 -1.43 -13.39
C GLU A 393 -20.12 -1.40 -14.86
N ARG A 394 -18.82 -1.12 -15.09
CA ARG A 394 -18.25 -1.09 -16.44
C ARG A 394 -18.19 -2.48 -17.06
N GLU A 395 -17.88 -3.51 -16.29
CA GLU A 395 -17.92 -4.90 -16.77
C GLU A 395 -19.32 -5.30 -17.24
N GLU A 396 -20.37 -4.92 -16.50
CA GLU A 396 -21.74 -5.20 -16.87
C GLU A 396 -22.18 -4.43 -18.13
N GLN A 397 -21.84 -3.14 -18.23
CA GLN A 397 -22.09 -2.34 -19.43
C GLN A 397 -21.40 -2.94 -20.67
N LEU A 398 -20.16 -3.40 -20.52
CA LEU A 398 -19.41 -4.05 -21.60
C LEU A 398 -20.06 -5.37 -22.00
N ARG A 399 -20.48 -6.21 -21.04
CA ARG A 399 -21.19 -7.46 -21.34
C ARG A 399 -22.48 -7.20 -22.13
N GLY A 400 -23.31 -6.26 -21.70
CA GLY A 400 -24.53 -5.90 -22.43
C GLY A 400 -24.26 -5.36 -23.83
N ALA A 401 -23.21 -4.54 -24.00
CA ALA A 401 -22.79 -4.06 -25.31
C ALA A 401 -22.31 -5.19 -26.22
N PHE A 402 -21.49 -6.12 -25.70
CA PHE A 402 -21.01 -7.29 -26.45
C PHE A 402 -22.16 -8.20 -26.89
N GLU A 403 -23.14 -8.46 -26.03
CA GLU A 403 -24.32 -9.25 -26.39
C GLU A 403 -25.15 -8.59 -27.50
N THR A 404 -25.29 -7.27 -27.44
CA THR A 404 -26.00 -6.50 -28.47
C THR A 404 -25.27 -6.57 -29.81
N VAL A 405 -23.94 -6.38 -29.80
CA VAL A 405 -23.11 -6.51 -31.01
C VAL A 405 -23.18 -7.93 -31.57
N ARG A 406 -23.15 -8.96 -30.71
CA ARG A 406 -23.25 -10.36 -31.14
C ARG A 406 -24.60 -10.63 -31.83
N LYS A 407 -25.71 -10.17 -31.26
CA LYS A 407 -27.04 -10.30 -31.88
C LYS A 407 -27.11 -9.58 -33.23
N GLN A 408 -26.56 -8.37 -33.33
CA GLN A 408 -26.51 -7.63 -34.60
C GLN A 408 -25.70 -8.38 -35.66
N GLN A 409 -24.58 -9.00 -35.28
CA GLN A 409 -23.79 -9.84 -36.20
C GLN A 409 -24.55 -11.08 -36.67
N GLU A 410 -25.25 -11.77 -35.77
CA GLU A 410 -26.09 -12.92 -36.11
C GLU A 410 -27.23 -12.53 -37.08
N GLU A 411 -27.96 -11.45 -36.79
CA GLU A 411 -29.02 -10.93 -37.67
C GLU A 411 -28.47 -10.51 -39.05
N GLN A 412 -27.33 -9.82 -39.06
CA GLN A 412 -26.69 -9.40 -40.30
C GLN A 412 -26.22 -10.60 -41.13
N ALA A 413 -25.69 -11.65 -40.50
CA ALA A 413 -25.32 -12.89 -41.19
C ALA A 413 -26.54 -13.56 -41.84
N VAL A 414 -27.67 -13.64 -41.14
CA VAL A 414 -28.93 -14.19 -41.68
C VAL A 414 -29.44 -13.36 -42.86
N LEU A 415 -29.40 -12.03 -42.78
CA LEU A 415 -29.82 -11.15 -43.87
C LEU A 415 -28.95 -11.30 -45.12
N LEU A 416 -27.63 -11.36 -44.94
CA LEU A 416 -26.68 -11.57 -46.04
C LEU A 416 -26.94 -12.91 -46.73
N GLU A 417 -27.21 -13.96 -45.96
CA GLU A 417 -27.51 -15.28 -46.50
C GLU A 417 -28.83 -15.29 -47.27
N ARG A 418 -29.88 -14.65 -46.74
CA ARG A 418 -31.16 -14.50 -47.44
C ARG A 418 -31.00 -13.74 -48.77
N GLN A 419 -30.19 -12.68 -48.79
CA GLN A 419 -29.93 -11.91 -50.01
C GLN A 419 -29.08 -12.71 -51.02
N ARG A 420 -28.16 -13.56 -50.55
CA ARG A 420 -27.43 -14.51 -51.41
C ARG A 420 -28.41 -15.47 -52.09
N ILE A 421 -29.29 -16.11 -51.31
CA ILE A 421 -30.33 -17.03 -51.78
C ILE A 421 -31.25 -16.36 -52.81
N MET A 422 -31.78 -15.17 -52.50
CA MET A 422 -32.68 -14.46 -53.41
C MET A 422 -32.05 -14.18 -54.76
N ARG A 423 -30.78 -13.76 -54.79
CA ARG A 423 -30.04 -13.54 -56.05
C ARG A 423 -29.91 -14.83 -56.85
N GLU A 424 -29.56 -15.92 -56.18
CA GLU A 424 -29.37 -17.22 -56.84
C GLU A 424 -30.67 -17.78 -57.44
N ILE A 425 -31.81 -17.62 -56.74
CA ILE A 425 -33.14 -17.99 -57.25
C ILE A 425 -33.54 -17.07 -58.41
N HIS A 426 -33.39 -15.75 -58.25
CA HIS A 426 -33.77 -14.76 -59.26
C HIS A 426 -33.02 -15.00 -60.58
N ASP A 427 -31.71 -15.24 -60.53
CA ASP A 427 -30.90 -15.44 -61.73
C ASP A 427 -31.19 -16.79 -62.40
N GLY A 428 -31.39 -17.87 -61.62
CA GLY A 428 -31.74 -19.19 -62.14
C GLY A 428 -33.16 -19.25 -62.71
N VAL A 429 -34.18 -19.13 -61.87
CA VAL A 429 -35.58 -19.28 -62.28
C VAL A 429 -36.05 -18.12 -63.17
N GLY A 430 -35.60 -16.89 -62.90
CA GLY A 430 -35.98 -15.71 -63.67
C GLY A 430 -35.57 -15.82 -65.14
N SER A 431 -34.36 -16.34 -65.39
CA SER A 431 -33.86 -16.56 -66.76
C SER A 431 -34.72 -17.56 -67.55
N GLN A 432 -35.16 -18.65 -66.92
CA GLN A 432 -36.02 -19.66 -67.54
C GLN A 432 -37.44 -19.18 -67.81
N LEU A 433 -38.03 -18.39 -66.89
CA LEU A 433 -39.35 -17.79 -67.08
C LEU A 433 -39.36 -16.78 -68.22
N VAL A 434 -38.30 -15.96 -68.37
CA VAL A 434 -38.15 -15.06 -69.51
C VAL A 434 -38.03 -15.85 -70.82
N GLY A 435 -37.26 -16.95 -70.81
CA GLY A 435 -37.17 -17.88 -71.95
C GLY A 435 -38.53 -18.46 -72.34
N LEU A 436 -39.31 -18.95 -71.37
CA LEU A 436 -40.67 -19.45 -71.58
C LEU A 436 -41.59 -18.37 -72.17
N LEU A 437 -41.54 -17.14 -71.66
CA LEU A 437 -42.35 -16.02 -72.16
C LEU A 437 -42.06 -15.74 -73.65
N ASN A 438 -40.79 -15.82 -74.05
CA ASN A 438 -40.37 -15.63 -75.43
C ASN A 438 -40.83 -16.76 -76.36
N VAL A 439 -40.97 -17.99 -75.87
CA VAL A 439 -41.49 -19.13 -76.64
C VAL A 439 -43.01 -19.04 -76.81
N VAL A 440 -43.73 -18.70 -75.74
CA VAL A 440 -45.20 -18.61 -75.76
C VAL A 440 -45.70 -17.45 -76.63
N ASN A 441 -44.94 -16.36 -76.75
CA ASN A 441 -45.30 -15.20 -77.57
C ASN A 441 -45.09 -15.39 -79.09
N GLN A 442 -44.67 -16.58 -79.54
CA GLN A 442 -44.51 -16.88 -80.96
C GLN A 442 -45.87 -17.23 -81.60
N PRO A 443 -46.10 -16.89 -82.89
CA PRO A 443 -47.41 -17.04 -83.54
C PRO A 443 -47.89 -18.50 -83.71
N ALA A 444 -47.00 -19.49 -83.57
CA ALA A 444 -47.33 -20.90 -83.49
C ALA A 444 -46.40 -21.57 -82.45
N PRO A 445 -46.73 -21.49 -81.15
CA PRO A 445 -45.86 -22.03 -80.11
C PRO A 445 -45.89 -23.56 -80.17
N ASP A 446 -44.71 -24.16 -80.28
CA ASP A 446 -44.57 -25.61 -80.21
C ASP A 446 -44.82 -26.07 -78.77
N ARG A 447 -45.85 -26.90 -78.58
CA ARG A 447 -46.27 -27.40 -77.27
C ARG A 447 -45.14 -28.17 -76.58
N ASP A 448 -44.32 -28.89 -77.34
CA ASP A 448 -43.23 -29.69 -76.80
C ASP A 448 -42.10 -28.79 -76.27
N VAL A 449 -41.84 -27.66 -76.93
CA VAL A 449 -40.84 -26.66 -76.52
C VAL A 449 -41.30 -25.90 -75.26
N VAL A 450 -42.60 -25.62 -75.15
CA VAL A 450 -43.18 -25.01 -73.94
C VAL A 450 -43.11 -25.98 -72.76
N GLU A 451 -43.49 -27.24 -72.95
CA GLU A 451 -43.42 -28.27 -71.91
C GLU A 451 -41.98 -28.48 -71.41
N GLU A 452 -41.01 -28.43 -72.32
CA GLU A 452 -39.59 -28.53 -71.97
C GLU A 452 -39.11 -27.33 -71.13
N HIS A 453 -39.45 -26.10 -71.51
CA HIS A 453 -39.07 -24.91 -70.73
C HIS A 453 -39.72 -24.90 -69.34
N VAL A 454 -40.96 -25.39 -69.20
CA VAL A 454 -41.59 -25.58 -67.88
C VAL A 454 -40.85 -26.62 -67.04
N LYS A 455 -40.46 -27.76 -67.65
CA LYS A 455 -39.69 -28.80 -66.95
C LYS A 455 -38.33 -28.28 -66.51
N LEU A 456 -37.63 -27.52 -67.35
CA LEU A 456 -36.34 -26.89 -67.01
C LEU A 456 -36.49 -25.84 -65.90
N ALA A 457 -37.53 -25.01 -65.94
CA ALA A 457 -37.81 -24.05 -64.87
C ALA A 457 -38.13 -24.75 -63.53
N LEU A 458 -38.87 -25.85 -63.57
CA LEU A 458 -39.17 -26.66 -62.38
C LEU A 458 -37.92 -27.36 -61.83
N ASP A 459 -37.03 -27.84 -62.70
CA ASP A 459 -35.75 -28.43 -62.30
C ASP A 459 -34.81 -27.39 -61.69
N GLU A 460 -34.70 -26.18 -62.26
CA GLU A 460 -33.92 -25.07 -61.68
C GLU A 460 -34.48 -24.61 -60.34
N MET A 461 -35.81 -24.54 -60.19
CA MET A 461 -36.44 -24.25 -58.91
C MET A 461 -36.17 -25.34 -57.89
N ARG A 462 -36.26 -26.62 -58.27
CA ARG A 462 -35.94 -27.75 -57.39
C ARG A 462 -34.46 -27.75 -57.00
N MET A 463 -33.54 -27.47 -57.92
CA MET A 463 -32.12 -27.33 -57.59
C MET A 463 -31.84 -26.16 -56.65
N ALA A 464 -32.53 -25.03 -56.82
CA ALA A 464 -32.41 -23.88 -55.92
C ALA A 464 -33.04 -24.14 -54.54
N VAL A 465 -34.03 -25.02 -54.44
CA VAL A 465 -34.61 -25.47 -53.15
C VAL A 465 -33.72 -26.54 -52.51
N ASP A 466 -33.16 -27.46 -53.29
CA ASP A 466 -32.20 -28.46 -52.81
C ASP A 466 -30.94 -27.77 -52.26
N SER A 467 -30.48 -26.66 -52.85
CA SER A 467 -29.35 -25.88 -52.32
C SER A 467 -29.63 -25.13 -51.01
N LEU A 468 -30.91 -25.00 -50.63
CA LEU A 468 -31.33 -24.50 -49.31
C LEU A 468 -31.35 -25.59 -48.25
N GLN A 469 -31.32 -26.86 -48.66
CA GLN A 469 -31.09 -27.97 -47.74
C GLN A 469 -29.58 -28.13 -47.53
N PRO A 470 -29.14 -28.52 -46.32
CA PRO A 470 -27.76 -28.92 -46.11
C PRO A 470 -27.46 -30.13 -47.02
N MET A 471 -26.86 -29.89 -48.18
CA MET A 471 -26.59 -30.88 -49.22
C MET A 471 -25.14 -31.38 -49.13
N HIS A 472 -25.05 -32.69 -48.94
CA HIS A 472 -23.92 -33.63 -49.05
C HIS A 472 -22.54 -33.07 -49.47
N ASP A 473 -21.56 -33.18 -48.58
CA ASP A 473 -20.15 -32.80 -48.74
C ASP A 473 -19.35 -33.70 -49.72
N ASP A 474 -20.01 -34.48 -50.58
CA ASP A 474 -19.36 -35.52 -51.41
C ASP A 474 -19.78 -35.48 -52.89
N LEU A 475 -18.77 -35.34 -53.76
CA LEU A 475 -18.89 -35.35 -55.22
C LEU A 475 -19.55 -36.63 -55.75
N THR A 476 -19.28 -37.77 -55.13
CA THR A 476 -19.85 -39.06 -55.58
C THR A 476 -21.38 -39.05 -55.46
N THR A 477 -21.89 -38.51 -54.34
CA THR A 477 -23.33 -38.36 -54.09
C THR A 477 -23.99 -37.38 -55.07
N VAL A 478 -23.30 -36.28 -55.40
CA VAL A 478 -23.74 -35.29 -56.40
C VAL A 478 -23.89 -35.93 -57.78
N LEU A 479 -22.89 -36.69 -58.22
CA LEU A 479 -22.89 -37.36 -59.53
C LEU A 479 -23.94 -38.48 -59.61
N ALA A 480 -24.11 -39.26 -58.55
CA ALA A 480 -25.12 -40.30 -58.46
C ALA A 480 -26.55 -39.73 -58.57
N THR A 481 -26.80 -38.60 -57.89
CA THR A 481 -28.08 -37.89 -57.95
C THR A 481 -28.37 -37.38 -59.37
N LEU A 482 -27.36 -36.84 -60.04
CA LEU A 482 -27.49 -36.37 -61.42
C LEU A 482 -27.83 -37.52 -62.38
N ARG A 483 -27.13 -38.67 -62.25
CA ARG A 483 -27.42 -39.87 -63.05
C ARG A 483 -28.87 -40.30 -62.90
N TYR A 484 -29.35 -40.43 -61.66
CA TYR A 484 -30.72 -40.85 -61.36
C TYR A 484 -31.76 -39.95 -62.04
N ARG A 485 -31.51 -38.63 -62.09
CA ARG A 485 -32.42 -37.66 -62.72
C ARG A 485 -32.39 -37.70 -64.25
N LEU A 486 -31.23 -37.94 -64.85
CA LEU A 486 -31.05 -37.86 -66.30
C LEU A 486 -31.31 -39.18 -67.02
N GLN A 487 -31.08 -40.32 -66.36
CA GLN A 487 -31.27 -41.65 -66.95
C GLN A 487 -32.65 -41.81 -67.63
N PRO A 488 -33.79 -41.47 -67.00
CA PRO A 488 -35.09 -41.65 -67.63
C PRO A 488 -35.29 -40.81 -68.89
N ARG A 489 -34.66 -39.62 -68.97
CA ARG A 489 -34.74 -38.73 -70.14
C ARG A 489 -33.90 -39.26 -71.30
N LEU A 490 -32.72 -39.79 -71.00
CA LEU A 490 -31.85 -40.41 -71.99
C LEU A 490 -32.47 -41.70 -72.54
N ASP A 491 -33.03 -42.54 -71.67
CA ASP A 491 -33.74 -43.76 -72.07
C ASP A 491 -34.94 -43.43 -72.98
N ALA A 492 -35.74 -42.42 -72.63
CA ALA A 492 -36.87 -41.97 -73.45
C ALA A 492 -36.44 -41.41 -74.82
N ALA A 493 -35.25 -40.81 -74.90
CA ALA A 493 -34.66 -40.32 -76.14
C ALA A 493 -33.92 -41.42 -76.94
N GLY A 494 -33.85 -42.66 -76.43
CA GLY A 494 -33.14 -43.77 -77.06
C GLY A 494 -31.61 -43.63 -77.02
N ILE A 495 -31.08 -42.89 -76.05
CA ILE A 495 -29.64 -42.63 -75.90
C ILE A 495 -29.06 -43.51 -74.79
N GLU A 496 -28.09 -44.36 -75.14
CA GLU A 496 -27.38 -45.18 -74.15
C GLU A 496 -26.40 -44.33 -73.33
N LEU A 497 -26.53 -44.35 -72.00
CA LEU A 497 -25.57 -43.73 -71.08
C LEU A 497 -24.60 -44.78 -70.51
N VAL A 498 -23.33 -44.68 -70.91
CA VAL A 498 -22.24 -45.45 -70.33
C VAL A 498 -21.66 -44.65 -69.16
N TRP A 499 -21.85 -45.17 -67.95
CA TRP A 499 -21.46 -44.50 -66.71
C TRP A 499 -20.20 -45.14 -66.11
N ASP A 500 -19.04 -44.55 -66.40
CA ASP A 500 -17.73 -45.00 -65.93
C ASP A 500 -17.16 -43.99 -64.92
N VAL A 501 -17.66 -44.08 -63.69
CA VAL A 501 -17.22 -43.21 -62.58
C VAL A 501 -16.38 -44.05 -61.63
N ALA A 502 -15.09 -43.74 -61.55
CA ALA A 502 -14.17 -44.37 -60.60
C ALA A 502 -14.49 -43.94 -59.17
N LEU A 503 -13.99 -44.70 -58.18
CA LEU A 503 -14.06 -44.31 -56.78
C LEU A 503 -13.23 -43.04 -56.55
N ILE A 504 -13.89 -41.94 -56.16
CA ILE A 504 -13.25 -40.65 -55.90
C ILE A 504 -12.99 -40.53 -54.39
N PRO A 505 -11.79 -40.14 -53.94
CA PRO A 505 -11.54 -39.89 -52.52
C PRO A 505 -12.34 -38.66 -52.04
N THR A 506 -12.58 -38.54 -50.74
CA THR A 506 -13.23 -37.35 -50.16
C THR A 506 -12.34 -36.12 -50.41
N LEU A 507 -12.88 -35.12 -51.11
CA LEU A 507 -12.13 -33.94 -51.56
C LEU A 507 -12.38 -32.76 -50.62
N ALA A 508 -11.33 -32.00 -50.29
CA ALA A 508 -11.46 -30.72 -49.60
C ALA A 508 -10.84 -29.59 -50.44
N PRO A 509 -11.50 -28.42 -50.57
CA PRO A 509 -12.86 -28.07 -50.15
C PRO A 509 -13.91 -28.35 -51.26
N PHE A 510 -14.79 -29.33 -51.08
CA PHE A 510 -15.99 -29.49 -51.91
C PHE A 510 -17.16 -28.69 -51.30
N ALA A 511 -17.09 -27.36 -51.38
CA ALA A 511 -18.15 -26.49 -50.86
C ALA A 511 -19.47 -26.70 -51.64
N ALA A 512 -20.63 -26.58 -50.98
CA ALA A 512 -21.95 -26.71 -51.59
C ALA A 512 -22.15 -25.85 -52.85
N GLN A 513 -21.55 -24.66 -52.88
CA GLN A 513 -21.58 -23.79 -54.06
C GLN A 513 -20.88 -24.44 -55.27
N ALA A 514 -19.78 -25.16 -55.04
CA ALA A 514 -19.05 -25.84 -56.11
C ALA A 514 -19.81 -27.06 -56.65
N ALA A 515 -20.48 -27.82 -55.77
CA ALA A 515 -21.38 -28.90 -56.13
C ALA A 515 -22.49 -28.43 -57.09
N LEU A 516 -23.11 -27.29 -56.77
CA LEU A 516 -24.20 -26.73 -57.57
C LEU A 516 -23.74 -26.21 -58.94
N GLN A 517 -22.60 -25.52 -59.01
CA GLN A 517 -22.05 -25.10 -60.31
C GLN A 517 -21.67 -26.31 -61.17
N LEU A 518 -21.12 -27.36 -60.56
CA LEU A 518 -20.82 -28.61 -61.27
C LEU A 518 -22.08 -29.26 -61.84
N GLN A 519 -23.14 -29.42 -61.03
CA GLN A 519 -24.41 -29.96 -61.49
C GLN A 519 -24.97 -29.17 -62.68
N ARG A 520 -24.89 -27.84 -62.63
CA ARG A 520 -25.34 -26.96 -63.71
C ARG A 520 -24.52 -27.12 -64.99
N ILE A 521 -23.19 -27.25 -64.89
CA ILE A 521 -22.32 -27.51 -66.04
C ILE A 521 -22.69 -28.84 -66.71
N LEU A 522 -22.87 -29.89 -65.91
CA LEU A 522 -23.20 -31.22 -66.42
C LEU A 522 -24.61 -31.26 -67.02
N LEU A 523 -25.60 -30.67 -66.36
CA LEU A 523 -26.98 -30.60 -66.85
C LEU A 523 -27.05 -29.89 -68.21
N GLU A 524 -26.34 -28.77 -68.37
CA GLU A 524 -26.25 -28.06 -69.65
C GLU A 524 -25.59 -28.95 -70.72
N ALA A 525 -24.53 -29.68 -70.37
CA ALA A 525 -23.87 -30.60 -71.29
C ALA A 525 -24.81 -31.72 -71.76
N PHE A 526 -25.56 -32.36 -70.86
CA PHE A 526 -26.56 -33.38 -71.21
C PHE A 526 -27.73 -32.80 -72.02
N THR A 527 -28.19 -31.60 -71.68
CA THR A 527 -29.25 -30.90 -72.42
C THR A 527 -28.82 -30.59 -73.84
N ASN A 528 -27.56 -30.16 -74.04
CA ASN A 528 -27.00 -29.94 -75.36
C ASN A 528 -26.96 -31.22 -76.20
N VAL A 529 -26.64 -32.38 -75.59
CA VAL A 529 -26.70 -33.66 -76.30
C VAL A 529 -28.11 -34.00 -76.73
N LEU A 530 -29.08 -33.92 -75.81
CA LEU A 530 -30.49 -34.21 -76.06
C LEU A 530 -31.09 -33.34 -77.18
N LYS A 531 -30.76 -32.04 -77.20
CA LYS A 531 -31.33 -31.08 -78.16
C LYS A 531 -30.63 -31.05 -79.51
N HIS A 532 -29.30 -31.19 -79.50
CA HIS A 532 -28.49 -30.76 -80.65
C HIS A 532 -27.62 -31.88 -81.24
N ALA A 533 -27.21 -32.88 -80.45
CA ALA A 533 -26.23 -33.85 -80.94
C ALA A 533 -26.84 -34.87 -81.91
N GLY A 534 -28.07 -35.32 -81.69
CA GLY A 534 -28.61 -36.51 -82.38
C GLY A 534 -27.80 -37.77 -82.08
N ALA A 535 -27.21 -37.83 -80.89
CA ALA A 535 -26.37 -38.93 -80.44
C ALA A 535 -27.23 -40.14 -80.08
N THR A 536 -26.67 -41.35 -80.23
CA THR A 536 -27.26 -42.60 -79.73
C THR A 536 -26.56 -43.11 -78.47
N ARG A 537 -25.41 -42.51 -78.12
CA ARG A 537 -24.59 -42.93 -76.99
C ARG A 537 -23.84 -41.76 -76.37
N ILE A 538 -23.81 -41.73 -75.04
CA ILE A 538 -23.02 -40.81 -74.22
C ILE A 538 -22.14 -41.63 -73.28
N VAL A 539 -20.87 -41.26 -73.17
CA VAL A 539 -19.92 -41.86 -72.24
C VAL A 539 -19.49 -40.81 -71.23
N MET A 540 -19.71 -41.10 -69.95
CA MET A 540 -19.25 -40.27 -68.84
C MET A 540 -18.10 -40.97 -68.12
N HIS A 541 -16.92 -40.38 -68.17
CA HIS A 541 -15.74 -40.79 -67.43
C HIS A 541 -15.45 -39.82 -66.31
N VAL A 542 -15.30 -40.32 -65.09
CA VAL A 542 -14.84 -39.51 -63.96
C VAL A 542 -13.71 -40.21 -63.24
N GLY A 543 -12.59 -39.51 -63.08
CA GLY A 543 -11.40 -40.06 -62.45
C GLY A 543 -10.67 -39.04 -61.59
N TRP A 544 -10.09 -39.52 -60.49
CA TRP A 544 -9.14 -38.77 -59.68
C TRP A 544 -7.73 -38.93 -60.26
N HIS A 545 -7.03 -37.81 -60.46
CA HIS A 545 -5.66 -37.75 -60.96
C HIS A 545 -4.74 -37.13 -59.90
N GLY A 546 -4.44 -37.91 -58.86
CA GLY A 546 -3.56 -37.47 -57.75
C GLY A 546 -2.10 -37.26 -58.15
N GLU A 547 -1.66 -37.80 -59.28
CA GLU A 547 -0.30 -37.68 -59.79
C GLU A 547 -0.03 -36.33 -60.49
N GLN A 548 -1.07 -35.57 -60.81
CA GLN A 548 -0.92 -34.24 -61.43
C GLN A 548 -0.59 -33.18 -60.37
N THR A 549 0.08 -32.10 -60.78
CA THR A 549 0.45 -31.00 -59.86
C THR A 549 -0.17 -29.69 -60.36
N PRO A 550 -1.23 -29.17 -59.72
CA PRO A 550 -1.95 -29.73 -58.56
C PRO A 550 -2.79 -30.98 -58.91
N PRO A 551 -3.13 -31.83 -57.92
CA PRO A 551 -4.02 -32.96 -58.15
C PRO A 551 -5.40 -32.47 -58.58
N LEU A 552 -6.08 -33.26 -59.41
CA LEU A 552 -7.37 -32.87 -59.96
C LEU A 552 -8.34 -34.03 -60.11
N VAL A 553 -9.62 -33.72 -60.10
CA VAL A 553 -10.67 -34.59 -60.65
C VAL A 553 -10.92 -34.18 -62.09
N ARG A 554 -10.94 -35.17 -62.98
CA ARG A 554 -11.29 -35.00 -64.38
C ARG A 554 -12.65 -35.62 -64.64
N ILE A 555 -13.58 -34.81 -65.14
CA ILE A 555 -14.91 -35.25 -65.59
C ILE A 555 -14.98 -35.06 -67.10
N VAL A 556 -15.20 -36.15 -67.84
CA VAL A 556 -15.29 -36.13 -69.30
C VAL A 556 -16.63 -36.70 -69.73
N LEU A 557 -17.39 -35.92 -70.49
CA LEU A 557 -18.59 -36.36 -71.18
C LEU A 557 -18.32 -36.38 -72.68
N THR A 558 -18.51 -37.53 -73.33
CA THR A 558 -18.32 -37.68 -74.78
C THR A 558 -19.57 -38.25 -75.42
N ASP A 559 -20.13 -37.57 -76.42
CA ASP A 559 -21.24 -38.09 -77.24
C ASP A 559 -20.77 -38.53 -78.64
N ASN A 560 -21.53 -39.41 -79.28
CA ASN A 560 -21.28 -39.89 -80.64
C ASN A 560 -22.15 -39.21 -81.71
N GLY A 561 -22.68 -38.02 -81.43
CA GLY A 561 -23.59 -37.29 -82.32
C GLY A 561 -22.87 -36.55 -83.45
N ARG A 562 -23.52 -35.51 -83.99
CA ARG A 562 -23.02 -34.75 -85.16
C ARG A 562 -21.80 -33.84 -84.87
N GLY A 563 -21.46 -33.66 -83.59
CA GLY A 563 -20.36 -32.78 -83.15
C GLY A 563 -20.65 -31.27 -83.29
N LEU A 564 -19.66 -30.44 -82.96
CA LEU A 564 -19.77 -28.98 -82.97
C LEU A 564 -19.76 -28.42 -84.41
N PRO A 565 -20.65 -27.50 -84.82
CA PRO A 565 -20.66 -26.92 -86.17
C PRO A 565 -19.34 -26.19 -86.49
N ALA A 566 -18.85 -26.29 -87.74
CA ALA A 566 -17.53 -25.79 -88.14
C ALA A 566 -17.43 -24.25 -88.27
N ASN A 567 -18.56 -23.53 -88.32
CA ASN A 567 -18.58 -22.11 -88.68
C ASN A 567 -19.78 -21.33 -88.09
N GLU A 568 -19.94 -21.32 -86.77
CA GLU A 568 -20.87 -20.38 -86.12
C GLU A 568 -20.19 -19.54 -85.04
N ARG A 569 -20.56 -18.25 -85.02
CA ARG A 569 -20.20 -17.29 -83.97
C ARG A 569 -20.71 -17.80 -82.61
N PRO A 570 -19.97 -17.59 -81.51
CA PRO A 570 -20.39 -18.01 -80.17
C PRO A 570 -21.54 -17.14 -79.67
N GLY A 571 -22.76 -17.41 -80.16
CA GLY A 571 -23.99 -16.69 -79.82
C GLY A 571 -24.94 -17.43 -78.87
N GLY A 572 -24.64 -18.68 -78.52
CA GLY A 572 -25.41 -19.43 -77.52
C GLY A 572 -24.95 -19.07 -76.10
N HIS A 573 -25.87 -18.62 -75.25
CA HIS A 573 -25.58 -18.33 -73.83
C HIS A 573 -25.07 -19.57 -73.06
N GLY A 574 -25.44 -20.79 -73.47
CA GLY A 574 -25.10 -22.05 -72.79
C GLY A 574 -23.60 -22.28 -72.60
N LEU A 575 -22.79 -22.25 -73.67
CA LEU A 575 -21.35 -22.52 -73.58
C LEU A 575 -20.59 -21.42 -72.82
N ALA A 576 -21.01 -20.15 -72.96
CA ALA A 576 -20.45 -19.04 -72.21
C ALA A 576 -20.76 -19.17 -70.71
N ASN A 577 -21.99 -19.58 -70.37
CA ASN A 577 -22.40 -19.85 -69.00
C ASN A 577 -21.62 -21.02 -68.41
N MET A 578 -21.45 -22.14 -69.12
CA MET A 578 -20.64 -23.26 -68.64
C MET A 578 -19.20 -22.84 -68.33
N ARG A 579 -18.56 -22.02 -69.19
CA ARG A 579 -17.21 -21.50 -68.96
C ARG A 579 -17.14 -20.58 -67.74
N SER A 580 -18.09 -19.67 -67.58
CA SER A 580 -18.18 -18.77 -66.42
C SER A 580 -18.36 -19.55 -65.12
N ARG A 581 -19.24 -20.56 -65.12
CA ARG A 581 -19.48 -21.43 -63.96
C ARG A 581 -18.25 -22.27 -63.60
N ALA A 582 -17.53 -22.79 -64.60
CA ALA A 582 -16.28 -23.52 -64.37
C ALA A 582 -15.22 -22.62 -63.74
N GLN A 583 -15.06 -21.39 -64.24
CA GLN A 583 -14.15 -20.40 -63.66
C GLN A 583 -14.52 -20.04 -62.21
N ALA A 584 -15.81 -19.91 -61.89
CA ALA A 584 -16.28 -19.59 -60.55
C ALA A 584 -15.90 -20.64 -59.49
N ILE A 585 -15.66 -21.89 -59.89
CA ILE A 585 -15.20 -22.99 -59.02
C ILE A 585 -13.71 -23.30 -59.19
N GLY A 586 -12.97 -22.50 -59.97
CA GLY A 586 -11.56 -22.74 -60.27
C GLY A 586 -11.28 -23.91 -61.20
N ALA A 587 -12.30 -24.46 -61.87
CA ALA A 587 -12.17 -25.55 -62.82
C ALA A 587 -11.91 -25.06 -64.24
N ARG A 588 -11.18 -25.86 -65.02
CA ARG A 588 -10.92 -25.60 -66.45
C ARG A 588 -11.86 -26.45 -67.30
N LEU A 589 -12.70 -25.78 -68.09
CA LEU A 589 -13.61 -26.42 -69.04
C LEU A 589 -13.04 -26.37 -70.46
N GLN A 590 -12.97 -27.51 -71.13
CA GLN A 590 -12.67 -27.62 -72.55
C GLN A 590 -13.82 -28.33 -73.28
N ILE A 591 -14.20 -27.81 -74.43
CA ILE A 591 -15.29 -28.34 -75.27
C ILE A 591 -14.73 -28.45 -76.68
N GLU A 592 -14.65 -29.66 -77.19
CA GLU A 592 -14.00 -29.99 -78.46
C GLU A 592 -14.81 -31.04 -79.24
N ARG A 593 -14.47 -31.23 -80.52
CA ARG A 593 -15.02 -32.36 -81.29
C ARG A 593 -14.38 -33.65 -80.79
N ALA A 594 -15.20 -34.68 -80.56
CA ALA A 594 -14.71 -35.96 -80.06
C ALA A 594 -13.86 -36.69 -81.11
N ASP A 595 -14.28 -36.66 -82.38
CA ASP A 595 -13.55 -37.19 -83.52
C ASP A 595 -13.65 -36.21 -84.72
N ALA A 596 -12.52 -35.98 -85.41
CA ALA A 596 -12.45 -35.08 -86.55
C ALA A 596 -13.15 -35.63 -87.82
N GLN A 597 -13.30 -36.95 -87.94
CA GLN A 597 -13.86 -37.65 -89.10
C GLN A 597 -15.23 -38.29 -88.81
N ALA A 598 -15.47 -38.76 -87.59
CA ALA A 598 -16.71 -39.46 -87.20
C ALA A 598 -17.76 -38.59 -86.47
N GLY A 599 -17.41 -37.38 -86.02
CA GLY A 599 -18.32 -36.48 -85.29
C GLY A 599 -18.18 -36.56 -83.75
N GLY A 600 -19.22 -36.14 -83.04
CA GLY A 600 -19.32 -36.14 -81.58
C GLY A 600 -18.75 -34.90 -80.88
N THR A 601 -19.20 -34.64 -79.65
CA THR A 601 -18.65 -33.57 -78.80
C THR A 601 -18.05 -34.17 -77.53
N ARG A 602 -16.88 -33.66 -77.14
CA ARG A 602 -16.26 -33.95 -75.85
C ARG A 602 -16.25 -32.70 -75.00
N VAL A 603 -16.82 -32.83 -73.80
CA VAL A 603 -16.79 -31.83 -72.74
C VAL A 603 -15.91 -32.36 -71.63
N SER A 604 -14.78 -31.72 -71.36
CA SER A 604 -13.88 -32.09 -70.26
C SER A 604 -13.79 -30.96 -69.24
N LEU A 605 -13.94 -31.32 -67.97
CA LEU A 605 -13.83 -30.43 -66.82
C LEU A 605 -12.72 -30.94 -65.91
N ASP A 606 -11.64 -30.18 -65.83
CA ASP A 606 -10.52 -30.42 -64.94
C ASP A 606 -10.67 -29.53 -63.71
N TRP A 607 -10.93 -30.14 -62.56
CA TRP A 607 -11.13 -29.43 -61.31
C TRP A 607 -9.97 -29.70 -60.34
N PRO A 608 -9.06 -28.71 -60.13
CA PRO A 608 -8.02 -28.81 -59.12
C PRO A 608 -8.60 -28.94 -57.72
N CYS A 609 -8.24 -29.99 -57.00
CA CYS A 609 -8.72 -30.24 -55.64
C CYS A 609 -7.68 -31.00 -54.84
N ALA A 610 -7.61 -30.73 -53.53
CA ALA A 610 -6.69 -31.40 -52.62
C ALA A 610 -7.45 -32.46 -51.81
N LEU A 611 -6.71 -33.45 -51.32
CA LEU A 611 -7.18 -34.26 -50.19
C LEU A 611 -7.17 -33.37 -48.93
N PRO A 612 -8.10 -33.58 -47.99
CA PRO A 612 -8.20 -32.81 -46.74
C PRO A 612 -6.90 -32.71 -45.93
#